data_AF-E1YCP4-F1
#
_entry.id   AF-E1YCP4-F1
#
_cell.length_a   1.000
_cell.length_b   1.000
_cell.length_c   1.000
_cell.angle_alpha   90.00
_cell.angle_beta   90.00
_cell.angle_gamma   90.00
#
_symmetry.space_group_name_H-M   'P 1'
#
loop_
_entity.id
_entity.type
_entity.pdbx_description
1 polymer ?
#
loop_
_entity_poly.entity_id
_entity_poly.type
_entity_poly.pdbx_seq_one_letter_code
_entity_poly.pdbx_strand_id
1 'polypeptide(L)'
;MKIVIDTNVLFTALKSQLGASYKLVSLIPSKKFSIVISVSLIIEYEDVLRRGKLPNSITEKDITDFIDFLCYVGEHQEIFFLWRPFLPDSSDDLVLEVAVASSCDVIITYNKRHFKNVEKFGLRILDPREFLTEIGVIS
;
A
#
# COMPACT_ATOMS: atom_id res chain seq x y z
N MET A 1 1.45 -2.13 14.58
CA MET A 1 1.14 -3.03 13.46
C MET A 1 1.71 -2.41 12.20
N LYS A 2 2.54 -3.13 11.48
CA LYS A 2 3.16 -2.70 10.23
C LYS A 2 2.31 -3.18 9.06
N ILE A 3 2.01 -2.29 8.13
CA ILE A 3 1.25 -2.64 6.94
C ILE A 3 1.98 -2.21 5.68
N VAL A 4 1.78 -2.95 4.59
CA VAL A 4 2.14 -2.53 3.25
C VAL A 4 0.85 -2.27 2.48
N ILE A 5 0.75 -1.13 1.82
CA ILE A 5 -0.43 -0.76 1.03
C ILE A 5 -0.16 -1.08 -0.44
N ASP A 6 -1.06 -1.80 -1.10
CA ASP A 6 -1.00 -1.98 -2.55
C ASP A 6 -1.25 -0.66 -3.27
N THR A 7 -0.51 -0.41 -4.34
CA THR A 7 -0.63 0.77 -5.20
C THR A 7 -2.07 1.04 -5.66
N ASN A 8 -2.85 0.00 -5.96
CA ASN A 8 -4.25 0.14 -6.36
C ASN A 8 -5.13 0.74 -5.25
N VAL A 9 -4.80 0.48 -4.00
CA VAL A 9 -5.51 1.05 -2.84
C VAL A 9 -5.21 2.53 -2.72
N LEU A 10 -3.94 2.95 -2.89
CA LEU A 10 -3.57 4.37 -2.90
C LEU A 10 -4.23 5.11 -4.07
N PHE A 11 -4.18 4.55 -5.27
CA PHE A 11 -4.86 5.14 -6.43
C PHE A 11 -6.37 5.30 -6.17
N THR A 12 -7.02 4.27 -5.61
CA THR A 12 -8.45 4.33 -5.28
C THR A 12 -8.75 5.40 -4.21
N ALA A 13 -7.87 5.57 -3.22
CA ALA A 13 -8.01 6.59 -2.19
C ALA A 13 -7.97 8.01 -2.76
N LEU A 14 -7.05 8.28 -3.69
CA LEU A 14 -6.94 9.59 -4.33
C LEU A 14 -8.07 9.81 -5.35
N LYS A 15 -8.54 8.74 -6.00
CA LYS A 15 -9.61 8.84 -7.00
C LYS A 15 -10.99 9.15 -6.41
N SER A 16 -11.29 8.71 -5.19
CA SER A 16 -12.62 8.89 -4.59
C SER A 16 -12.55 9.01 -3.06
N GLN A 17 -13.23 10.04 -2.53
CA GLN A 17 -13.27 10.34 -1.09
C GLN A 17 -14.33 9.54 -0.30
N LEU A 18 -15.13 8.71 -0.96
CA LEU A 18 -16.26 8.01 -0.32
C LEU A 18 -15.90 6.58 0.13
N GLY A 19 -14.74 6.05 -0.27
CA GLY A 19 -14.39 4.65 -0.10
C GLY A 19 -13.54 4.33 1.13
N ALA A 20 -13.48 3.04 1.47
CA ALA A 20 -12.61 2.51 2.52
C ALA A 20 -11.12 2.83 2.28
N SER A 21 -10.68 2.89 1.01
CA SER A 21 -9.31 3.30 0.67
C SER A 21 -9.00 4.74 1.12
N TYR A 22 -9.89 5.69 0.84
CA TYR A 22 -9.73 7.07 1.32
C TYR A 22 -9.75 7.15 2.83
N LYS A 23 -10.68 6.41 3.48
CA LYS A 23 -10.71 6.36 4.94
C LYS A 23 -9.42 5.78 5.53
N LEU A 24 -8.83 4.75 4.92
CA LEU A 24 -7.55 4.20 5.34
C LEU A 24 -6.40 5.21 5.20
N VAL A 25 -6.26 5.81 4.01
CA VAL A 25 -5.17 6.75 3.72
C VAL A 25 -5.27 8.01 4.57
N SER A 26 -6.49 8.53 4.80
CA SER A 26 -6.73 9.70 5.67
C SER A 26 -6.40 9.48 7.15
N LEU A 27 -6.15 8.24 7.58
CA LEU A 27 -5.69 7.94 8.94
C LEU A 27 -4.17 7.98 9.06
N ILE A 28 -3.42 8.17 7.97
CA ILE A 28 -1.97 8.26 7.99
C ILE A 28 -1.57 9.70 8.38
N PRO A 29 -0.66 9.93 9.34
CA PRO A 29 -0.03 8.92 10.19
C PRO A 29 -0.99 8.44 11.30
N SER A 30 -0.89 7.17 11.66
CA SER A 30 -1.76 6.51 12.64
C SER A 30 -0.99 6.04 13.87
N LYS A 31 -1.63 6.05 15.04
CA LYS A 31 -1.12 5.34 16.24
C LYS A 31 -1.46 3.85 16.22
N LYS A 32 -2.40 3.42 15.37
CA LYS A 32 -2.85 2.02 15.29
C LYS A 32 -1.97 1.18 14.37
N PHE A 33 -1.37 1.81 13.35
CA PHE A 33 -0.51 1.15 12.38
C PHE A 33 0.53 2.10 11.81
N SER A 34 1.62 1.55 11.29
CA SER A 34 2.63 2.22 10.49
C SER A 34 2.64 1.65 9.07
N ILE A 35 2.85 2.50 8.07
CA ILE A 35 3.04 2.05 6.69
C ILE A 35 4.52 1.72 6.49
N VAL A 36 4.80 0.62 5.81
CA VAL A 36 6.15 0.26 5.39
C VAL A 36 6.29 0.52 3.90
N ILE A 37 7.39 1.18 3.54
CA ILE A 37 7.71 1.56 2.17
C ILE A 37 9.13 1.13 1.81
N SER A 38 9.41 1.05 0.51
CA SER A 38 10.76 0.94 -0.04
C SER A 38 10.90 1.92 -1.21
N VAL A 39 12.14 2.17 -1.63
CA VAL A 39 12.42 3.00 -2.82
C VAL A 39 11.63 2.50 -4.04
N SER A 40 11.69 1.19 -4.32
CA SER A 40 10.99 0.61 -5.46
C SER A 40 9.47 0.75 -5.38
N LEU A 41 8.89 0.60 -4.18
CA LEU A 41 7.44 0.75 -3.98
C LEU A 41 6.98 2.21 -4.09
N ILE A 42 7.79 3.16 -3.60
CA ILE A 42 7.50 4.59 -3.77
C ILE A 42 7.53 4.99 -5.24
N ILE A 43 8.51 4.51 -6.02
CA ILE A 43 8.58 4.77 -7.47
C ILE A 43 7.35 4.22 -8.18
N GLU A 44 6.90 3.01 -7.82
CA GLU A 44 5.66 2.42 -8.37
C GLU A 44 4.42 3.25 -8.00
N TYR A 45 4.33 3.73 -6.76
CA TYR A 45 3.24 4.62 -6.35
C TYR A 45 3.21 5.89 -7.19
N GLU A 46 4.36 6.54 -7.34
CA GLU A 46 4.47 7.77 -8.15
C GLU A 46 4.05 7.52 -9.61
N ASP A 47 4.57 6.46 -10.24
CA ASP A 47 4.27 6.13 -11.64
C ASP A 47 2.79 5.78 -11.86
N VAL A 48 2.17 5.03 -10.94
CA VAL A 48 0.72 4.71 -11.05
C VAL A 48 -0.15 5.94 -10.82
N LEU A 49 0.19 6.78 -9.83
CA LEU A 49 -0.60 7.98 -9.54
C LEU A 49 -0.52 9.01 -10.69
N ARG A 50 0.66 9.21 -11.29
CA ARG A 50 0.86 10.15 -12.40
C ARG A 50 0.25 9.67 -13.72
N ARG A 51 0.30 8.36 -14.02
CA ARG A 51 -0.32 7.80 -15.23
C ARG A 51 -1.83 7.63 -15.11
N GLY A 52 -2.32 7.50 -13.87
CA GLY A 52 -3.71 7.21 -13.59
C GLY A 52 -4.65 8.39 -13.89
N LYS A 53 -5.89 8.08 -14.26
CA LYS A 53 -6.94 9.09 -14.47
C LYS A 53 -7.54 9.53 -13.12
N LEU A 54 -6.82 10.41 -12.42
CA LEU A 54 -7.28 11.06 -11.20
C LEU A 54 -8.25 12.23 -11.52
N PRO A 55 -9.06 12.69 -10.55
CA PRO A 55 -9.87 13.89 -10.71
C PRO A 55 -9.02 15.12 -11.05
N ASN A 56 -9.53 16.01 -11.91
CA ASN A 56 -8.81 17.24 -12.32
C ASN A 56 -8.44 18.19 -11.16
N SER A 57 -9.05 18.00 -9.99
CA SER A 57 -8.72 18.74 -8.77
C SER A 57 -7.40 18.29 -8.12
N ILE A 58 -6.85 17.14 -8.51
CA ILE A 58 -5.55 16.64 -8.05
C ILE A 58 -4.51 17.02 -9.09
N THR A 59 -3.54 17.82 -8.67
CA THR A 59 -2.43 18.28 -9.51
C THR A 59 -1.20 17.38 -9.37
N GLU A 60 -0.27 17.49 -10.31
CA GLU A 60 1.04 16.83 -10.21
C GLU A 60 1.82 17.23 -8.94
N LYS A 61 1.59 18.45 -8.44
CA LYS A 61 2.16 18.92 -7.19
C LYS A 61 1.54 18.18 -6.00
N ASP A 62 0.22 17.99 -5.99
CA ASP A 62 -0.47 17.25 -4.93
C ASP A 62 0.00 15.80 -4.87
N ILE A 63 0.25 15.16 -6.01
CA ILE A 63 0.85 13.82 -6.08
C ILE A 63 2.24 13.82 -5.46
N THR A 64 3.08 14.79 -5.83
CA THR A 64 4.45 14.91 -5.31
C THR A 64 4.44 15.13 -3.80
N ASP A 65 3.65 16.09 -3.31
CA ASP A 65 3.51 16.39 -1.89
C ASP A 65 2.98 15.16 -1.11
N PHE A 66 2.06 14.39 -1.70
CA PHE A 66 1.54 13.16 -1.10
C PHE A 66 2.61 12.07 -1.01
N ILE A 67 3.40 11.86 -2.06
CA ILE A 67 4.52 10.90 -2.05
C ILE A 67 5.57 11.30 -1.02
N ASP A 68 5.96 12.58 -0.99
CA ASP A 68 6.92 13.12 -0.01
C ASP A 68 6.40 12.93 1.42
N PHE A 69 5.11 13.12 1.64
CA PHE A 69 4.47 12.85 2.92
C PHE A 69 4.55 11.38 3.31
N LEU A 70 4.27 10.44 2.40
CA LEU A 70 4.43 9.00 2.67
C LEU A 70 5.88 8.64 3.01
N CYS A 71 6.85 9.22 2.29
CA CYS A 71 8.28 9.07 2.57
C CYS A 71 8.66 9.62 3.96
N TYR A 72 8.04 10.72 4.38
CA TYR A 72 8.31 11.34 5.67
C TYR A 72 7.76 10.52 6.85
N VAL A 73 6.59 9.91 6.70
CA VAL A 73 5.90 9.20 7.81
C VAL A 73 6.08 7.69 7.80
N GLY A 74 6.49 7.11 6.68
CA GLY A 74 6.62 5.66 6.50
C GLY A 74 7.86 5.07 7.17
N GLU A 75 7.77 3.80 7.55
CA GLU A 75 8.93 2.99 7.91
C GLU A 75 9.66 2.55 6.64
N HIS A 76 10.95 2.87 6.54
CA HIS A 76 11.77 2.57 5.37
C HIS A 76 12.35 1.16 5.46
N GLN A 77 12.04 0.33 4.47
CA GLN A 77 12.58 -1.01 4.33
C GLN A 77 13.53 -1.08 3.13
N GLU A 78 14.80 -1.36 3.40
CA GLU A 78 15.75 -1.73 2.35
C GLU A 78 15.45 -3.15 1.86
N ILE A 79 15.35 -3.32 0.53
CA ILE A 79 15.12 -4.61 -0.10
C ILE A 79 16.40 -5.03 -0.83
N PHE A 80 16.92 -6.19 -0.47
CA PHE A 80 18.14 -6.77 -1.06
C PHE A 80 17.87 -8.03 -1.90
N PHE A 81 16.62 -8.52 -1.93
CA PHE A 81 16.24 -9.76 -2.59
C PHE A 81 15.59 -9.48 -3.95
N LEU A 82 16.17 -10.05 -5.01
CA LEU A 82 15.70 -9.95 -6.40
C LEU A 82 15.10 -11.28 -6.86
N TRP A 83 14.10 -11.82 -6.16
CA TRP A 83 13.51 -13.14 -6.50
C TRP A 83 12.27 -13.06 -7.41
N ARG A 84 12.19 -12.04 -8.26
CA ARG A 84 11.10 -11.90 -9.23
C ARG A 84 11.31 -12.78 -10.46
N PRO A 85 10.25 -13.36 -11.05
CA PRO A 85 8.87 -13.31 -10.58
C PRO A 85 8.54 -14.41 -9.55
N PHE A 86 7.78 -14.08 -8.51
CA PHE A 86 7.28 -15.06 -7.52
C PHE A 86 5.75 -15.20 -7.58
N LEU A 87 5.04 -14.10 -7.79
CA LEU A 87 3.59 -14.06 -7.95
C LEU A 87 3.16 -14.25 -9.43
N PRO A 88 1.89 -14.65 -9.67
CA PRO A 88 1.33 -14.72 -11.02
C PRO A 88 1.33 -13.37 -11.75
N ASP A 89 1.21 -12.27 -11.01
CA ASP A 89 1.35 -10.90 -11.51
C ASP A 89 2.65 -10.31 -10.98
N SER A 90 3.61 -10.04 -11.86
CA SER A 90 4.93 -9.51 -11.50
C SER A 90 4.88 -8.10 -10.93
N SER A 91 3.78 -7.35 -11.13
CA SER A 91 3.61 -6.03 -10.53
C SER A 91 3.35 -6.10 -9.02
N ASP A 92 2.70 -7.17 -8.56
CA ASP A 92 2.41 -7.40 -7.14
C ASP A 92 3.65 -7.87 -6.34
N ASP A 93 4.70 -8.36 -7.03
CA ASP A 93 5.93 -8.80 -6.38
C ASP A 93 6.62 -7.67 -5.61
N LEU A 94 6.50 -6.42 -6.08
CA LEU A 94 6.99 -5.22 -5.36
C LEU A 94 6.39 -5.12 -3.96
N VAL A 95 5.08 -5.31 -3.86
CA VAL A 95 4.32 -5.23 -2.60
C VAL A 95 4.70 -6.40 -1.70
N LEU A 96 4.79 -7.61 -2.26
CA LEU A 96 5.17 -8.80 -1.50
C LEU A 96 6.61 -8.72 -0.96
N GLU A 97 7.55 -8.23 -1.75
CA GLU A 97 8.95 -8.09 -1.33
C GLU A 97 9.10 -7.16 -0.13
N VAL A 98 8.44 -6.00 -0.16
CA VAL A 98 8.43 -5.08 1.00
C VAL A 98 7.84 -5.78 2.22
N ALA A 99 6.72 -6.49 2.03
CA ALA A 99 6.01 -7.16 3.10
C ALA A 99 6.87 -8.24 3.77
N VAL A 100 7.54 -9.08 2.97
CA VAL A 100 8.44 -10.13 3.46
C VAL A 100 9.68 -9.52 4.10
N ALA A 101 10.35 -8.58 3.43
CA ALA A 101 11.59 -7.98 3.93
C ALA A 101 11.41 -7.24 5.26
N SER A 102 10.25 -6.61 5.45
CA SER A 102 9.93 -5.87 6.68
C SER A 102 9.28 -6.69 7.79
N SER A 103 8.99 -7.97 7.52
CA SER A 103 8.15 -8.80 8.40
C SER A 103 6.85 -8.06 8.76
N CYS A 104 6.17 -7.48 7.77
CA CYS A 104 4.95 -6.72 8.02
C CYS A 104 3.82 -7.64 8.49
N ASP A 105 2.84 -7.09 9.20
CA ASP A 105 1.71 -7.88 9.70
C ASP A 105 0.67 -8.14 8.60
N VAL A 106 0.44 -7.14 7.73
CA VAL A 106 -0.67 -7.16 6.76
C VAL A 106 -0.30 -6.46 5.44
N ILE A 107 -0.61 -7.10 4.31
CA ILE A 107 -0.72 -6.43 3.01
C ILE A 107 -2.17 -5.99 2.80
N ILE A 108 -2.36 -4.71 2.48
CA ILE A 108 -3.67 -4.14 2.17
C ILE A 108 -3.87 -4.07 0.66
N THR A 109 -4.77 -4.90 0.12
CA THR A 109 -5.02 -5.00 -1.32
C THR A 109 -6.46 -5.39 -1.65
N TYR A 110 -6.96 -4.94 -2.80
CA TYR A 110 -8.20 -5.47 -3.38
C TYR A 110 -7.97 -6.78 -4.17
N ASN A 111 -6.74 -7.06 -4.60
CA ASN A 111 -6.38 -8.18 -5.47
C ASN A 111 -5.91 -9.41 -4.68
N LYS A 112 -6.61 -9.78 -3.60
CA LYS A 112 -6.21 -10.87 -2.68
C LYS A 112 -5.84 -12.18 -3.39
N ARG A 113 -6.52 -12.47 -4.51
CA ARG A 113 -6.26 -13.66 -5.35
C ARG A 113 -4.87 -13.72 -5.97
N HIS A 114 -4.13 -12.61 -6.05
CA HIS A 114 -2.77 -12.57 -6.58
C HIS A 114 -1.75 -12.97 -5.50
N PHE A 115 -2.08 -12.78 -4.22
CA PHE A 115 -1.21 -13.08 -3.07
C PHE A 115 -1.49 -14.47 -2.48
N LYS A 116 -1.46 -15.52 -3.32
CA LYS A 116 -1.64 -16.91 -2.86
C LYS A 116 -0.35 -17.47 -2.24
N ASN A 117 -0.47 -18.32 -1.23
CA ASN A 117 0.65 -18.97 -0.55
C ASN A 117 1.61 -18.00 0.14
N VAL A 118 1.15 -16.80 0.48
CA VAL A 118 1.93 -15.78 1.20
C VAL A 118 1.86 -15.98 2.72
N GLU A 119 0.87 -16.74 3.20
CA GLU A 119 0.70 -17.13 4.60
C GLU A 119 1.89 -17.92 5.14
N LYS A 120 2.65 -18.59 4.28
CA LYS A 120 3.92 -19.27 4.65
C LYS A 120 5.00 -18.30 5.12
N PHE A 121 4.88 -17.02 4.78
CA PHE A 121 5.74 -15.94 5.25
C PHE A 121 5.17 -15.24 6.50
N GLY A 122 4.08 -15.74 7.08
CA GLY A 122 3.39 -15.12 8.22
C GLY A 122 2.55 -13.90 7.86
N LEU A 123 2.34 -13.64 6.56
CA LEU A 123 1.63 -12.46 6.05
C LEU A 123 0.12 -12.67 6.02
N ARG A 124 -0.62 -11.64 6.44
CA ARG A 124 -2.08 -11.58 6.30
C ARG A 124 -2.44 -10.66 5.14
N ILE A 125 -3.51 -10.99 4.43
CA ILE A 125 -4.01 -10.20 3.30
C ILE A 125 -5.40 -9.70 3.65
N LEU A 126 -5.57 -8.38 3.72
CA LEU A 126 -6.85 -7.74 4.00
C LEU A 126 -7.16 -6.71 2.91
N ASP A 127 -8.43 -6.47 2.63
CA ASP A 127 -8.83 -5.26 1.90
C ASP A 127 -8.98 -4.06 2.87
N PRO A 128 -9.06 -2.82 2.36
CA PRO A 128 -9.18 -1.65 3.21
C PRO A 128 -10.38 -1.70 4.17
N ARG A 129 -11.50 -2.31 3.79
CA ARG A 129 -12.69 -2.37 4.65
C ARG A 129 -12.45 -3.34 5.80
N GLU A 130 -11.99 -4.55 5.51
CA GLU A 130 -11.66 -5.56 6.52
C GLU A 130 -10.64 -5.04 7.52
N PHE A 131 -9.60 -4.38 7.02
CA PHE A 131 -8.57 -3.78 7.88
C PHE A 131 -9.14 -2.70 8.79
N LEU A 132 -9.96 -1.79 8.26
CA LEU A 132 -10.60 -0.73 9.06
C LEU A 132 -11.55 -1.31 10.12
N THR A 133 -12.25 -2.40 9.83
CA THR A 133 -13.07 -3.13 10.81
C THR A 133 -12.19 -3.77 11.89
N GLU A 134 -11.10 -4.41 11.50
CA GLU A 134 -10.16 -5.06 12.44
C GLU A 134 -9.55 -4.08 13.43
N ILE A 135 -9.15 -2.89 12.96
CA ILE A 135 -8.60 -1.86 13.85
C ILE A 135 -9.68 -1.04 14.56
N GLY A 136 -10.95 -1.42 14.43
CA GLY A 136 -12.10 -0.80 15.11
C GLY A 136 -12.34 0.66 14.69
N VAL A 137 -12.11 1.00 13.42
CA VAL A 137 -12.44 2.33 12.87
C VAL A 137 -13.85 2.36 12.28
N ILE A 138 -14.30 1.24 11.72
CA ILE A 138 -15.66 1.08 11.17
C ILE A 138 -16.29 -0.21 11.71
N SER A 139 -17.62 -0.29 11.62
CA SER A 139 -18.42 -1.46 12.03
C SER A 139 -18.98 -2.20 10.81
#